data_AF-A0A7V0RIS5-F1
#
_entry.id   AF-A0A7V0RIS5-F1
#
_cell.length_a   1.000
_cell.length_b   1.000
_cell.length_c   1.000
_cell.angle_alpha   90.00
_cell.angle_beta   90.00
_cell.angle_gamma   90.00
#
_symmetry.space_group_name_H-M   'P 1'
#
loop_
_entity.id
_entity.type
_entity.pdbx_description
1 polymer ?
#
loop_
_entity_poly.entity_id
_entity_poly.type
_entity_poly.pdbx_seq_one_letter_code
_entity_poly.pdbx_strand_id
1 'polypeptide(L)'
;MRFNTRNQPESFTSNDDAEAQRRHESYLTDYFQWLDTRSPPAPEARQVTVTARSPLSPVLTAMQALGEELRSRQITLRVVFCDVDPERALHSIWKTISALSEGSEHGDLVRWNAASGMLEAHEQMILGRRMCWTGDAMRRMPGRRDGFDLFETDAPDICRLGVQSFCAMWRLAQPVPMWLLREAKKVRPNATFAGPDTRALATLSFFRKLERPDNNCH
;
A
#
# COMPACT_ATOMS: atom_id res chain seq x y z
N MET A 1 -5.18 -42.68 -12.50
CA MET A 1 -4.72 -42.20 -11.17
C MET A 1 -5.47 -40.92 -10.84
N ARG A 2 -6.33 -40.96 -9.82
CA ARG A 2 -7.10 -39.80 -9.33
C ARG A 2 -6.23 -39.07 -8.30
N PHE A 3 -5.89 -37.81 -8.54
CA PHE A 3 -5.23 -36.99 -7.54
C PHE A 3 -6.28 -36.47 -6.55
N ASN A 4 -6.04 -36.79 -5.29
CA ASN A 4 -6.90 -36.59 -4.14
C ASN A 4 -6.93 -35.11 -3.77
N THR A 5 -8.04 -34.42 -4.02
CA THR A 5 -8.32 -33.06 -3.54
C THR A 5 -8.78 -33.11 -2.08
N ARG A 6 -7.83 -33.26 -1.15
CA ARG A 6 -8.07 -33.00 0.28
C ARG A 6 -6.81 -32.41 0.92
N ASN A 7 -6.82 -31.09 1.06
CA ASN A 7 -6.21 -30.27 2.10
C ASN A 7 -6.08 -28.83 1.56
N GLN A 8 -7.21 -28.13 1.42
CA GLN A 8 -7.18 -26.68 1.53
C GLN A 8 -7.14 -26.37 3.04
N PRO A 9 -6.19 -25.57 3.55
CA PRO A 9 -6.29 -25.06 4.90
C PRO A 9 -7.51 -24.14 4.97
N GLU A 10 -8.43 -24.46 5.88
CA GLU A 10 -9.63 -23.71 6.18
C GLU A 10 -9.27 -22.29 6.66
N SER A 11 -9.74 -21.27 5.94
CA SER A 11 -10.21 -19.96 6.44
C SER A 11 -9.55 -19.32 7.68
N PHE A 12 -8.22 -19.16 7.69
CA PHE A 12 -7.52 -18.35 8.72
C PHE A 12 -7.46 -16.84 8.43
N THR A 13 -7.99 -16.36 7.30
CA THR A 13 -7.64 -15.02 6.80
C THR A 13 -8.53 -13.88 7.29
N SER A 14 -9.82 -14.08 7.57
CA SER A 14 -10.72 -12.92 7.78
C SER A 14 -10.63 -12.26 9.15
N ASN A 15 -10.41 -13.03 10.23
CA ASN A 15 -10.43 -12.47 11.58
C ASN A 15 -9.12 -11.72 11.88
N ASP A 16 -8.00 -12.29 11.47
CA ASP A 16 -6.67 -11.69 11.65
C ASP A 16 -6.52 -10.40 10.81
N ASP A 17 -7.13 -10.35 9.62
CA ASP A 17 -7.16 -9.14 8.78
C ASP A 17 -7.96 -8.02 9.45
N ALA A 18 -9.12 -8.35 10.03
CA ALA A 18 -9.94 -7.39 10.74
C ALA A 18 -9.25 -6.90 12.03
N GLU A 19 -8.51 -7.76 12.72
CA GLU A 19 -7.72 -7.34 13.89
C GLU A 19 -6.56 -6.44 13.50
N ALA A 20 -5.81 -6.80 12.46
CA ALA A 20 -4.74 -5.96 11.94
C ALA A 20 -5.28 -4.59 11.54
N GLN A 21 -6.40 -4.52 10.83
CA GLN A 21 -7.05 -3.26 10.49
C GLN A 21 -7.39 -2.43 11.73
N ARG A 22 -8.10 -3.01 12.71
CA ARG A 22 -8.47 -2.31 13.97
C ARG A 22 -7.26 -1.75 14.71
N ARG A 23 -6.14 -2.47 14.68
CA ARG A 23 -4.89 -2.03 15.30
C ARG A 23 -4.33 -0.77 14.65
N HIS A 24 -4.32 -0.73 13.31
CA HIS A 24 -3.87 0.44 12.56
C HIS A 24 -4.85 1.62 12.70
N GLU A 25 -6.15 1.35 12.81
CA GLU A 25 -7.14 2.38 13.15
C GLU A 25 -6.84 2.99 14.54
N SER A 26 -6.42 2.17 15.52
CA SER A 26 -5.99 2.67 16.83
C SER A 26 -4.78 3.59 16.72
N TYR A 27 -3.75 3.22 15.94
CA TYR A 27 -2.55 4.04 15.74
C TYR A 27 -2.88 5.41 15.11
N LEU A 28 -3.76 5.42 14.12
CA LEU A 28 -4.25 6.65 13.49
C LEU A 28 -5.07 7.49 14.47
N THR A 29 -5.89 6.86 15.30
CA THR A 29 -6.68 7.53 16.33
C THR A 29 -5.79 8.22 17.37
N ASP A 30 -4.73 7.56 17.84
CA ASP A 30 -3.75 8.15 18.77
C ASP A 30 -3.08 9.39 18.16
N TYR A 31 -2.77 9.32 16.87
CA TYR A 31 -2.22 10.44 16.12
C TYR A 31 -3.22 11.59 15.95
N PHE A 32 -4.49 11.30 15.67
CA PHE A 32 -5.56 12.31 15.60
C PHE A 32 -5.75 13.00 16.94
N GLN A 33 -5.81 12.23 18.03
CA GLN A 33 -5.90 12.78 19.38
C GLN A 33 -4.73 13.70 19.69
N TRP A 34 -3.51 13.34 19.27
CA TRP A 34 -2.35 14.20 19.43
C TRP A 34 -2.46 15.49 18.60
N LEU A 35 -2.87 15.41 17.34
CA LEU A 35 -3.09 16.58 16.48
C LEU A 35 -4.11 17.53 17.10
N ASP A 36 -5.22 17.00 17.60
CA ASP A 36 -6.32 17.78 18.16
C ASP A 36 -5.88 18.43 19.49
N THR A 37 -5.22 17.67 20.36
CA THR A 37 -4.82 18.13 21.70
C THR A 37 -3.66 19.13 21.65
N ARG A 38 -2.66 18.89 20.80
CA ARG A 38 -1.44 19.72 20.73
C ARG A 38 -1.53 20.82 19.68
N SER A 39 -2.42 20.67 18.70
CA SER A 39 -2.61 21.62 17.60
C SER A 39 -1.28 22.13 17.01
N PRO A 40 -0.37 21.22 16.59
CA PRO A 40 0.94 21.63 16.12
C PRO A 40 0.79 22.54 14.88
N PRO A 41 1.45 23.70 14.84
CA PRO A 41 1.30 24.66 13.75
C PRO A 41 2.07 24.24 12.49
N ALA A 42 3.08 23.38 12.64
CA ALA A 42 3.95 22.93 11.57
C ALA A 42 3.19 22.06 10.55
N PRO A 43 3.22 22.36 9.23
CA PRO A 43 2.59 21.53 8.20
C PRO A 43 3.12 20.09 8.18
N GLU A 44 4.41 19.90 8.50
CA GLU A 44 5.05 18.59 8.57
C GLU A 44 4.44 17.70 9.65
N ALA A 45 3.73 18.28 10.64
CA ALA A 45 2.99 17.52 11.62
C ALA A 45 1.79 16.79 11.03
N ARG A 46 1.31 17.18 9.83
CA ARG A 46 0.18 16.58 9.09
C ARG A 46 0.62 15.81 7.85
N GLN A 47 1.94 15.67 7.64
CA GLN A 47 2.48 14.91 6.53
C GLN A 47 2.61 13.44 6.92
N VAL A 48 1.91 12.58 6.20
CA VAL A 48 1.96 11.13 6.40
C VAL A 48 2.65 10.47 5.20
N THR A 49 3.55 9.54 5.48
CA THR A 49 4.22 8.74 4.45
C THR A 49 4.06 7.27 4.75
N VAL A 50 3.78 6.48 3.71
CA VAL A 50 3.57 5.03 3.83
C VAL A 50 4.41 4.29 2.80
N THR A 51 5.14 3.29 3.26
CA THR A 51 5.71 2.24 2.43
C THR A 51 4.91 0.97 2.67
N ALA A 52 4.18 0.54 1.65
CA ALA A 52 3.29 -0.61 1.72
C ALA A 52 3.75 -1.67 0.72
N ARG A 53 3.54 -2.94 1.09
CA ARG A 53 3.76 -4.06 0.18
C ARG A 53 2.83 -3.94 -1.01
N SER A 54 1.55 -3.81 -0.73
CA SER A 54 0.50 -3.78 -1.75
C SER A 54 -0.66 -2.88 -1.30
N PRO A 55 -1.62 -2.60 -2.20
CA PRO A 55 -2.83 -1.86 -1.86
C PRO A 55 -3.73 -2.55 -0.82
N LEU A 56 -3.48 -3.82 -0.50
CA LEU A 56 -4.18 -4.58 0.55
C LEU A 56 -3.51 -4.45 1.93
N SER A 57 -2.47 -3.61 2.07
CA SER A 57 -1.83 -3.43 3.38
C SER A 57 -2.87 -3.01 4.44
N PRO A 58 -2.84 -3.61 5.65
CA PRO A 58 -3.77 -3.26 6.73
C PRO A 58 -3.76 -1.77 7.07
N VAL A 59 -2.61 -1.11 6.96
CA VAL A 59 -2.48 0.33 7.24
C VAL A 59 -3.27 1.18 6.24
N LEU A 60 -3.25 0.79 4.95
CA LEU A 60 -3.99 1.48 3.91
C LEU A 60 -5.49 1.22 4.04
N THR A 61 -5.87 0.01 4.41
CA THR A 61 -7.26 -0.32 4.70
C THR A 61 -7.81 0.52 5.87
N ALA A 62 -7.04 0.67 6.95
CA ALA A 62 -7.39 1.55 8.07
C ALA A 62 -7.49 3.04 7.64
N MET A 63 -6.57 3.52 6.80
CA MET A 63 -6.63 4.88 6.25
C MET A 63 -7.89 5.11 5.39
N GLN A 64 -8.34 4.10 4.63
CA GLN A 64 -9.60 4.21 3.88
C GLN A 64 -10.80 4.31 4.82
N ALA A 65 -10.84 3.49 5.86
CA ALA A 65 -11.91 3.52 6.87
C ALA A 65 -11.99 4.88 7.58
N LEU A 66 -10.85 5.53 7.80
CA LEU A 66 -10.73 6.83 8.48
C LEU A 66 -10.59 8.02 7.52
N GLY A 67 -10.96 7.87 6.24
CA GLY A 67 -10.72 8.88 5.19
C GLY A 67 -11.28 10.28 5.50
N GLU A 68 -12.46 10.36 6.12
CA GLU A 68 -13.08 11.64 6.51
C GLU A 68 -12.30 12.32 7.64
N GLU A 69 -11.84 11.55 8.64
CA GLU A 69 -11.04 12.05 9.77
C GLU A 69 -9.66 12.53 9.31
N LEU A 70 -9.07 11.85 8.32
CA LEU A 70 -7.84 12.28 7.66
C LEU A 70 -8.04 13.63 6.95
N ARG A 71 -9.15 13.77 6.22
CA ARG A 71 -9.45 15.00 5.45
C ARG A 71 -9.75 16.19 6.36
N SER A 72 -10.55 16.00 7.40
CA SER A 72 -10.92 17.07 8.34
C SER A 72 -9.70 17.67 9.06
N ARG A 73 -8.65 16.88 9.25
CA ARG A 73 -7.37 17.29 9.86
C ARG A 73 -6.32 17.77 8.86
N GLN A 74 -6.68 17.88 7.58
CA GLN A 74 -5.81 18.33 6.49
C GLN A 74 -4.54 17.49 6.39
N ILE A 75 -4.66 16.17 6.58
CA ILE A 75 -3.55 15.24 6.45
C ILE A 75 -3.20 15.05 4.97
N THR A 76 -1.93 15.18 4.64
CA THR A 76 -1.40 14.86 3.31
C THR A 76 -0.76 13.47 3.33
N LEU A 77 -0.95 12.70 2.27
CA LEU A 77 -0.52 11.31 2.21
C LEU A 77 0.32 11.05 0.97
N ARG A 78 1.51 10.47 1.17
CA ARG A 78 2.33 9.89 0.11
C ARG A 78 2.54 8.41 0.33
N VAL A 79 2.38 7.62 -0.73
CA VAL A 79 2.46 6.16 -0.66
C VAL A 79 3.44 5.62 -1.68
N VAL A 80 4.31 4.71 -1.24
CA VAL A 80 5.13 3.89 -2.11
C VAL A 80 4.69 2.44 -1.98
N PHE A 81 4.40 1.82 -3.13
CA PHE A 81 4.05 0.41 -3.26
C PHE A 81 5.23 -0.44 -3.72
N CYS A 82 5.31 -1.67 -3.23
CA CYS A 82 6.24 -2.68 -3.75
C CYS A 82 5.57 -3.57 -4.81
N ASP A 83 4.26 -3.71 -4.70
CA ASP A 83 3.34 -4.38 -5.62
C ASP A 83 2.09 -3.50 -5.74
N VAL A 84 1.50 -3.45 -6.94
CA VAL A 84 0.29 -2.66 -7.24
C VAL A 84 -0.95 -3.54 -7.40
N ASP A 85 -0.80 -4.86 -7.29
CA ASP A 85 -1.91 -5.81 -7.29
C ASP A 85 -2.55 -6.00 -5.89
N PRO A 86 -3.86 -6.27 -5.82
CA PRO A 86 -4.81 -6.30 -6.93
C PRO A 86 -5.31 -4.90 -7.32
N GLU A 87 -5.53 -4.68 -8.61
CA GLU A 87 -6.02 -3.42 -9.21
C GLU A 87 -7.26 -2.85 -8.50
N ARG A 88 -8.21 -3.70 -8.08
CA ARG A 88 -9.41 -3.23 -7.35
C ARG A 88 -9.07 -2.53 -6.03
N ALA A 89 -8.10 -3.07 -5.29
CA ALA A 89 -7.66 -2.46 -4.04
C ALA A 89 -6.89 -1.16 -4.32
N LEU A 90 -6.05 -1.15 -5.37
CA LEU A 90 -5.35 0.05 -5.83
C LEU A 90 -6.32 1.20 -6.16
N HIS A 91 -7.37 0.93 -6.93
CA HIS A 91 -8.40 1.91 -7.25
C HIS A 91 -9.10 2.44 -5.99
N SER A 92 -9.41 1.56 -5.05
CA SER A 92 -10.07 1.93 -3.81
C SER A 92 -9.19 2.88 -2.99
N ILE A 93 -7.90 2.56 -2.82
CA ILE A 93 -7.00 3.40 -2.01
C ILE A 93 -6.66 4.71 -2.73
N TRP A 94 -6.55 4.68 -4.06
CA TRP A 94 -6.34 5.88 -4.86
C TRP A 94 -7.46 6.92 -4.68
N LYS A 95 -8.73 6.49 -4.60
CA LYS A 95 -9.86 7.40 -4.29
C LYS A 95 -9.64 8.14 -2.97
N THR A 96 -9.17 7.45 -1.94
CA THR A 96 -8.84 8.07 -0.64
C THR A 96 -7.64 9.00 -0.77
N ILE A 97 -6.53 8.55 -1.35
CA ILE A 97 -5.29 9.36 -1.46
C ILE A 97 -5.55 10.65 -2.26
N SER A 98 -6.20 10.55 -3.42
CA SER A 98 -6.49 11.70 -4.27
C SER A 98 -7.41 12.73 -3.59
N ALA A 99 -8.36 12.27 -2.77
CA ALA A 99 -9.25 13.15 -2.01
C ALA A 99 -8.56 13.89 -0.84
N LEU A 100 -7.39 13.42 -0.39
CA LEU A 100 -6.60 14.07 0.66
C LEU A 100 -5.63 15.13 0.12
N SER A 101 -5.47 15.23 -1.20
CA SER A 101 -4.44 16.08 -1.80
C SER A 101 -4.94 16.68 -3.12
N GLU A 102 -6.07 17.38 -3.05
CA GLU A 102 -6.65 18.10 -4.18
C GLU A 102 -5.63 19.05 -4.82
N GLY A 103 -5.55 19.02 -6.16
CA GLY A 103 -4.61 19.85 -6.93
C GLY A 103 -3.17 19.33 -7.02
N SER A 104 -2.85 18.19 -6.39
CA SER A 104 -1.53 17.56 -6.53
C SER A 104 -1.48 16.60 -7.72
N GLU A 105 -0.33 16.53 -8.38
CA GLU A 105 -0.08 15.52 -9.43
C GLU A 105 0.02 14.12 -8.82
N HIS A 106 -0.57 13.11 -9.47
CA HIS A 106 -0.56 11.73 -8.95
C HIS A 106 0.84 11.16 -8.68
N GLY A 107 1.83 11.54 -9.48
CA GLY A 107 3.23 11.12 -9.30
C GLY A 107 3.90 11.71 -8.05
N ASP A 108 3.28 12.71 -7.42
CA ASP A 108 3.69 13.30 -6.14
C ASP A 108 2.97 12.66 -4.94
N LEU A 109 1.98 11.81 -5.20
CA LEU A 109 1.15 11.14 -4.18
C LEU A 109 1.41 9.63 -4.11
N VAL A 110 1.54 8.98 -5.26
CA VAL A 110 1.66 7.53 -5.34
C VAL A 110 2.77 7.10 -6.30
N ARG A 111 3.67 6.27 -5.79
CA ARG A 111 4.74 5.64 -6.57
C ARG A 111 4.81 4.14 -6.30
N TRP A 112 5.50 3.43 -7.17
CA TRP A 112 5.73 2.00 -7.05
C TRP A 112 7.15 1.63 -7.48
N ASN A 113 7.66 0.55 -6.90
CA ASN A 113 8.95 -0.02 -7.27
C ASN A 113 8.95 -1.53 -7.00
N ALA A 114 9.02 -2.32 -8.08
CA ALA A 114 9.03 -3.78 -8.03
C ALA A 114 10.43 -4.38 -7.86
N ALA A 115 11.46 -3.59 -7.56
CA ALA A 115 12.81 -4.11 -7.36
C ALA A 115 12.82 -5.13 -6.19
N SER A 116 13.46 -6.28 -6.40
CA SER A 116 13.48 -7.39 -5.44
C SER A 116 14.03 -7.01 -4.07
N GLY A 117 15.00 -6.10 -4.00
CA GLY A 117 15.51 -5.57 -2.74
C GLY A 117 14.50 -4.74 -1.95
N MET A 118 13.47 -4.20 -2.63
CA MET A 118 12.40 -3.47 -1.98
C MET A 118 11.37 -4.40 -1.37
N LEU A 119 11.13 -5.59 -1.95
CA LEU A 119 10.30 -6.67 -1.38
C LEU A 119 10.87 -7.25 -0.07
N GLU A 120 12.02 -6.77 0.38
CA GLU A 120 12.63 -7.10 1.67
C GLU A 120 12.43 -6.02 2.73
N ALA A 121 11.91 -4.86 2.31
CA ALA A 121 11.63 -3.77 3.23
C ALA A 121 10.48 -4.14 4.18
N HIS A 122 10.50 -3.50 5.33
CA HIS A 122 9.38 -3.49 6.26
C HIS A 122 8.28 -2.59 5.71
N GLU A 123 7.02 -2.94 5.96
CA GLU A 123 5.97 -1.94 5.85
C GLU A 123 6.21 -0.86 6.89
N GLN A 124 6.04 0.40 6.49
CA GLN A 124 6.29 1.55 7.36
C GLN A 124 5.22 2.61 7.17
N MET A 125 4.82 3.23 8.28
CA MET A 125 3.96 4.41 8.28
C MET A 125 4.58 5.45 9.21
N ILE A 126 4.88 6.63 8.67
CA ILE A 126 5.35 7.77 9.46
C ILE A 126 4.24 8.79 9.55
N LEU A 127 3.87 9.14 10.78
CA LEU A 127 2.80 10.08 11.12
C LEU A 127 3.43 11.38 11.62
N GLY A 128 3.56 12.32 10.68
CA GLY A 128 4.24 13.59 10.90
C GLY A 128 5.71 13.40 11.29
N ARG A 129 6.09 13.96 12.45
CA ARG A 129 7.47 13.91 12.97
C ARG A 129 7.60 13.23 14.33
N ARG A 130 6.57 12.51 14.77
CA ARG A 130 6.45 12.07 16.17
C ARG A 130 6.07 10.61 16.34
N MET A 131 5.21 10.09 15.49
CA MET A 131 4.74 8.72 15.61
C MET A 131 5.12 7.95 14.37
N CYS A 132 5.47 6.68 14.54
CA CYS A 132 5.74 5.81 13.42
C CYS A 132 5.38 4.38 13.77
N TRP A 133 5.00 3.65 12.73
CA TRP A 133 4.79 2.23 12.77
C TRP A 133 5.76 1.55 11.81
N THR A 134 6.30 0.41 12.24
CA THR A 134 7.06 -0.52 11.40
C THR A 134 6.47 -1.92 11.57
N GLY A 135 6.02 -2.50 10.47
CA GLY A 135 5.48 -3.86 10.41
C GLY A 135 6.50 -4.88 9.95
N ASP A 136 6.07 -6.14 9.86
CA ASP A 136 6.91 -7.23 9.43
C ASP A 136 7.40 -7.01 7.99
N ALA A 137 8.60 -7.52 7.72
CA ALA A 137 9.14 -7.57 6.38
C ALA A 137 8.21 -8.41 5.51
N MET A 138 8.11 -8.07 4.23
CA MET A 138 7.26 -8.76 3.25
C MET A 138 7.63 -10.24 2.99
N ARG A 139 8.52 -10.84 3.80
CA ARG A 139 9.28 -12.05 3.52
C ARG A 139 8.83 -13.33 4.21
N ARG A 140 7.95 -13.31 5.22
CA ARG A 140 7.69 -14.51 6.03
C ARG A 140 6.28 -15.00 5.83
N MET A 141 6.13 -15.93 4.89
CA MET A 141 4.95 -16.76 4.59
C MET A 141 3.57 -16.07 4.78
N PRO A 142 2.80 -15.83 3.70
CA PRO A 142 1.47 -15.20 3.76
C PRO A 142 0.46 -15.80 4.77
N GLY A 143 0.74 -16.97 5.35
CA GLY A 143 -0.07 -17.64 6.38
C GLY A 143 0.59 -17.83 7.75
N ARG A 144 1.74 -17.20 8.06
CA ARG A 144 2.39 -17.32 9.39
C ARG A 144 2.66 -15.95 9.99
N ARG A 145 1.71 -15.47 10.79
CA ARG A 145 1.70 -14.14 11.42
C ARG A 145 2.39 -14.13 12.78
N ASP A 146 3.66 -14.49 12.84
CA ASP A 146 4.51 -14.15 13.99
C ASP A 146 5.12 -12.73 13.76
N GLY A 147 4.28 -11.82 13.25
CA GLY A 147 4.70 -10.64 12.51
C GLY A 147 5.15 -9.52 13.43
N PHE A 148 6.36 -9.03 13.20
CA PHE A 148 6.88 -7.83 13.85
C PHE A 148 5.90 -6.66 13.68
N ASP A 149 5.52 -6.03 14.79
CA ASP A 149 4.54 -4.95 14.81
C ASP A 149 4.95 -3.96 15.89
N LEU A 150 5.58 -2.86 15.47
CA LEU A 150 6.14 -1.87 16.37
C LEU A 150 5.55 -0.50 16.07
N PHE A 151 4.70 -0.03 16.98
CA PHE A 151 4.20 1.34 16.97
C PHE A 151 4.86 2.16 18.08
N GLU A 152 5.53 3.22 17.68
CA GLU A 152 6.26 4.11 18.56
C GLU A 152 5.55 5.46 18.62
N THR A 153 5.20 5.89 19.82
CA THR A 153 4.67 7.21 20.10
C THR A 153 5.76 8.07 20.73
N ASP A 154 5.93 9.31 20.27
CA ASP A 154 6.98 10.23 20.76
C ASP A 154 8.42 9.80 20.42
N ALA A 155 8.62 9.38 19.17
CA ALA A 155 9.90 8.92 18.67
C ALA A 155 10.42 9.80 17.50
N PRO A 156 10.72 11.09 17.73
CA PRO A 156 11.11 12.01 16.66
C PRO A 156 12.38 11.59 15.90
N ASP A 157 13.32 10.93 16.58
CA ASP A 157 14.54 10.42 15.94
C ASP A 157 14.25 9.24 15.01
N ILE A 158 13.35 8.33 15.42
CA ILE A 158 12.93 7.20 14.60
C ILE A 158 12.12 7.70 13.41
N CYS A 159 11.19 8.65 13.61
CA CYS A 159 10.46 9.28 12.53
C CYS A 159 11.40 9.96 11.53
N ARG A 160 12.45 10.65 12.01
CA ARG A 160 13.45 11.28 11.12
C ARG A 160 14.15 10.25 10.24
N LEU A 161 14.56 9.12 10.81
CA LEU A 161 15.17 8.02 10.04
C LEU A 161 14.16 7.40 9.06
N GLY A 162 12.91 7.22 9.49
CA GLY A 162 11.82 6.74 8.64
C GLY A 162 11.55 7.64 7.44
N VAL A 163 11.49 8.96 7.63
CA VAL A 163 11.35 9.92 6.53
C VAL A 163 12.55 9.87 5.59
N GLN A 164 13.77 9.70 6.10
CA GLN A 164 14.97 9.55 5.26
C GLN A 164 14.90 8.27 4.41
N SER A 165 14.50 7.14 5.02
CA SER A 165 14.26 5.88 4.33
C SER A 165 13.20 6.02 3.25
N PHE A 166 12.05 6.60 3.58
CA PHE A 166 10.97 6.89 2.63
C PHE A 166 11.45 7.76 1.48
N CYS A 167 12.18 8.84 1.75
CA CYS A 167 12.72 9.72 0.71
C CYS A 167 13.66 8.99 -0.24
N ALA A 168 14.49 8.08 0.28
CA ALA A 168 15.38 7.27 -0.55
C ALA A 168 14.58 6.34 -1.47
N MET A 169 13.58 5.63 -0.93
CA MET A 169 12.68 4.77 -1.73
C MET A 169 11.89 5.57 -2.76
N TRP A 170 11.35 6.73 -2.37
CA TRP A 170 10.58 7.62 -3.25
C TRP A 170 11.35 8.07 -4.49
N ARG A 171 12.65 8.34 -4.33
CA ARG A 171 13.55 8.74 -5.43
C ARG A 171 13.82 7.60 -6.41
N LEU A 172 13.82 6.36 -5.94
CA LEU A 172 14.04 5.17 -6.76
C LEU A 172 12.73 4.66 -7.40
N ALA A 173 11.59 4.98 -6.79
CA ALA A 173 10.27 4.56 -7.24
C ALA A 173 9.78 5.38 -8.45
N GLN A 174 9.02 4.71 -9.30
CA GLN A 174 8.39 5.31 -10.47
C GLN A 174 6.96 5.76 -10.12
N PRO A 175 6.40 6.80 -10.77
CA PRO A 175 4.97 7.08 -10.67
C PRO A 175 4.14 5.86 -11.08
N VAL A 176 3.04 5.59 -10.36
CA VAL A 176 2.09 4.58 -10.82
C VAL A 176 1.39 5.13 -12.07
N PRO A 177 1.39 4.40 -13.20
CA PRO A 177 0.73 4.86 -14.41
C PRO A 177 -0.75 5.20 -14.17
N MET A 178 -1.19 6.36 -14.64
CA MET A 178 -2.56 6.86 -14.42
C MET A 178 -3.66 5.86 -14.86
N TRP A 179 -3.40 5.03 -15.87
CA TRP A 179 -4.37 4.03 -16.33
C TRP A 179 -4.56 2.87 -15.33
N LEU A 180 -3.60 2.60 -14.44
CA LEU A 180 -3.73 1.66 -13.31
C LEU A 180 -4.45 2.27 -12.11
N LEU A 181 -4.51 3.60 -12.02
CA LEU A 181 -5.18 4.30 -10.92
C LEU A 181 -6.67 4.57 -11.23
N ARG A 182 -7.05 4.53 -12.50
CA ARG A 182 -8.42 4.81 -12.94
C ARG A 182 -9.18 3.51 -13.13
N GLU A 183 -10.34 3.40 -12.48
CA GLU A 183 -11.31 2.38 -12.85
C GLU A 183 -11.56 2.47 -14.36
N ALA A 184 -11.28 1.37 -15.06
CA ALA A 184 -11.67 1.23 -16.45
C ALA A 184 -13.15 1.57 -16.52
N LYS A 185 -13.51 2.64 -17.26
CA LYS A 185 -14.91 2.90 -17.58
C LYS A 185 -15.40 1.59 -18.20
N LYS A 186 -16.38 0.94 -17.55
CA LYS A 186 -17.16 -0.11 -18.18
C LYS A 186 -17.90 0.57 -19.33
N VAL A 187 -17.24 0.70 -20.47
CA VAL A 187 -17.91 0.92 -21.74
C VAL A 187 -18.77 -0.33 -21.88
N ARG A 188 -20.08 -0.19 -21.61
CA ARG A 188 -21.02 -1.20 -22.07
C ARG A 188 -20.79 -1.28 -23.57
N PRO A 189 -20.31 -2.40 -24.14
CA PRO A 189 -20.24 -2.49 -25.58
C PRO A 189 -21.69 -2.46 -26.08
N ASN A 190 -22.11 -1.31 -26.61
CA ASN A 190 -23.17 -1.35 -27.61
C ASN A 190 -22.60 -2.23 -28.73
N ALA A 191 -23.22 -3.38 -28.90
CA ALA A 191 -22.84 -4.37 -29.89
C ALA A 191 -22.65 -3.67 -31.25
N THR A 192 -21.43 -3.71 -31.80
CA THR A 192 -21.06 -4.06 -33.19
C THR A 192 -19.52 -3.99 -33.32
N PHE A 193 -18.87 -5.13 -33.60
CA PHE A 193 -17.51 -5.38 -34.18
C PHE A 193 -16.29 -4.52 -33.70
N ALA A 194 -15.08 -5.05 -33.45
CA ALA A 194 -14.37 -6.25 -33.87
C ALA A 194 -13.42 -6.71 -32.73
N GLY A 195 -12.94 -7.97 -32.80
CA GLY A 195 -12.24 -8.66 -31.70
C GLY A 195 -10.99 -7.97 -31.12
N PRO A 196 -10.53 -8.40 -29.93
CA PRO A 196 -9.47 -7.73 -29.20
C PRO A 196 -8.11 -7.84 -29.91
N ASP A 197 -7.42 -6.71 -30.01
CA ASP A 197 -6.03 -6.63 -30.44
C ASP A 197 -5.12 -7.38 -29.46
N THR A 198 -4.70 -8.57 -29.89
CA THR A 198 -3.85 -9.51 -29.15
C THR A 198 -2.52 -8.94 -28.63
N ARG A 199 -2.09 -7.75 -29.06
CA ARG A 199 -0.85 -7.11 -28.58
C ARG A 199 -0.96 -6.50 -27.18
N ALA A 200 -2.12 -6.02 -26.75
CA ALA A 200 -2.28 -5.39 -25.44
C ALA A 200 -2.26 -6.40 -24.27
N LEU A 201 -2.71 -7.63 -24.51
CA LEU A 201 -2.72 -8.71 -23.52
C LEU A 201 -1.33 -9.36 -23.33
N ALA A 202 -0.43 -9.20 -24.31
CA ALA A 202 0.93 -9.72 -24.23
C ALA A 202 1.81 -8.93 -23.24
N THR A 203 1.61 -7.62 -23.09
CA THR A 203 2.44 -6.77 -22.22
C THR A 203 2.27 -7.08 -20.73
N LEU A 204 1.05 -7.42 -20.30
CA LEU A 204 0.78 -7.82 -18.91
C LEU A 204 1.26 -9.25 -18.59
N SER A 205 1.32 -10.13 -19.59
CA SER A 205 1.85 -11.49 -19.43
C SER A 205 3.38 -11.57 -19.65
N PHE A 206 4.01 -10.55 -20.23
CA PHE A 206 5.46 -10.47 -20.40
C PHE A 206 6.20 -10.24 -19.07
N PHE A 207 5.66 -9.38 -18.19
CA PHE A 207 6.28 -9.13 -16.88
C PHE A 207 6.13 -10.30 -15.90
N ARG A 208 5.12 -11.18 -16.08
CA ARG A 208 4.96 -12.39 -15.26
C ARG A 208 5.87 -13.56 -15.69
N LYS A 209 6.53 -13.45 -16.86
CA LYS A 209 7.37 -14.52 -17.43
C LYS A 209 8.88 -14.35 -17.19
N LEU A 210 9.31 -13.23 -16.63
CA LEU A 210 10.74 -12.97 -16.33
C LEU A 210 11.21 -13.51 -14.97
N GLU A 211 10.33 -14.16 -14.20
CA GLU A 211 10.67 -14.83 -12.93
C GLU A 211 10.46 -16.35 -12.99
N ARG A 212 11.09 -17.02 -13.95
CA ARG A 212 11.46 -18.42 -13.77
C ARG A 212 12.98 -18.55 -13.95
N PRO A 213 13.75 -18.83 -12.88
CA PRO A 213 15.09 -19.34 -13.09
C PRO A 213 14.95 -20.75 -13.67
N ASP A 214 15.57 -20.95 -14.83
CA ASP A 214 15.78 -22.28 -15.40
C ASP A 214 16.67 -23.08 -14.44
N ASN A 215 16.04 -23.88 -13.57
CA ASN A 215 16.72 -25.01 -12.95
C ASN A 215 16.79 -26.13 -13.99
N ASN A 216 17.87 -26.14 -14.77
CA ASN A 216 18.38 -27.33 -15.44
C ASN A 216 19.91 -27.29 -15.43
N CYS A 217 20.49 -27.83 -14.37
CA CYS A 217 21.82 -28.42 -14.39
C CYS A 217 21.67 -29.89 -14.00
N HIS A 218 21.62 -30.76 -15.01
CA HIS A 218 22.09 -32.13 -14.97
C HIS A 218 22.77 -32.42 -16.30
#